data_AF-A0A952NSJ7-F1
#
_entry.id   AF-A0A952NSJ7-F1
#
_cell.length_a   1.000
_cell.length_b   1.000
_cell.length_c   1.000
_cell.angle_alpha   90.00
_cell.angle_beta   90.00
_cell.angle_gamma   90.00
#
_symmetry.space_group_name_H-M   'P 1'
#
loop_
_entity.id
_entity.type
_entity.pdbx_description
1 polymer ?
#
loop_
_entity_poly.entity_id
_entity_poly.type
_entity_poly.pdbx_seq_one_letter_code
_entity_poly.pdbx_strand_id
1 'polypeptide(L)'
;MEIPQEALKVANPVHAWLRQIEVTFVPGEAPVSSAIEEVADGLLDKFKQLGHNVVDAPTDNTDVILTTAKYGEPIPWRKAFMFMARRQFGLKESPVIYTMIHMTEQEFKEKIDHFTAALAKQPLDPKDFEFEGLSPESPRVLMEQGMRGGPIMSLLRLLQAQAKSIRVLLTVGDEHPERVYHFDLVGAFPASVNSSADAFYTDIALRMVTTESTHEITNHQVLEPKVTAEDWQAMSTPEAMRRAGSELGKRNFFTEMVRIEDLVAVPAVNDSIASQYSEGCFGTWDPKVKGLVATITGSARPVDKGNITDDDLALIVGVRPDGAGAQVRHVDGKRNDKPSSEAVEMMDLDGPLPWIEIQSGEVKAEVPVARSKLHGHRGVKAFNPDLVEYVPLDPPYYHYLVSCATEAQAKGIKGAFSRSEILLNPSDPRKIAFTVLPGHGLVMIEKWEDGKVPFQLFWDAMDSGDLEIDPHVPQGKMSYEPGPDGRMHLKEEQVPM
;
A
#
# COMPACT_ATOMS: atom_id res chain seq x y z
N MET A 1 -2.40 25.12 -2.33
CA MET A 1 -3.79 25.63 -2.43
C MET A 1 -4.65 24.46 -2.88
N GLU A 2 -5.80 24.22 -2.25
CA GLU A 2 -6.73 23.18 -2.72
C GLU A 2 -7.22 23.52 -4.13
N ILE A 3 -7.38 22.50 -4.97
CA ILE A 3 -7.92 22.69 -6.32
C ILE A 3 -9.43 22.91 -6.20
N PRO A 4 -10.00 24.00 -6.74
CA PRO A 4 -11.45 24.20 -6.73
C PRO A 4 -12.15 23.04 -7.45
N GLN A 5 -12.99 22.30 -6.72
CA GLN A 5 -13.68 21.09 -7.25
C GLN A 5 -14.57 21.42 -8.46
N GLU A 6 -15.15 22.62 -8.52
CA GLU A 6 -15.96 23.10 -9.64
C GLU A 6 -15.17 23.27 -10.96
N ALA A 7 -13.83 23.36 -10.88
CA ALA A 7 -12.94 23.45 -12.04
C ALA A 7 -12.58 22.07 -12.62
N LEU A 8 -12.74 20.99 -11.86
CA LEU A 8 -12.46 19.61 -12.29
C LEU A 8 -13.70 19.05 -12.99
N LYS A 9 -13.84 19.31 -14.30
CA LYS A 9 -14.83 18.61 -15.15
C LYS A 9 -14.35 17.19 -15.47
N VAL A 10 -14.32 16.33 -14.45
CA VAL A 10 -13.75 14.98 -14.53
C VAL A 10 -14.85 13.93 -14.56
N ALA A 11 -14.64 12.86 -15.32
CA ALA A 11 -15.62 11.78 -15.46
C ALA A 11 -15.74 10.91 -14.20
N ASN A 12 -14.66 10.83 -13.41
CA ASN A 12 -14.57 10.01 -12.20
C ASN A 12 -14.56 10.89 -10.94
N PRO A 13 -15.15 10.44 -9.82
CA PRO A 13 -15.04 11.12 -8.52
C PRO A 13 -13.58 11.32 -8.10
N VAL A 14 -13.23 12.53 -7.68
CA VAL A 14 -11.90 12.91 -7.21
C VAL A 14 -11.88 13.12 -5.70
N HIS A 15 -10.70 13.04 -5.10
CA HIS A 15 -10.53 13.36 -3.70
C HIS A 15 -10.76 14.85 -3.43
N ALA A 16 -11.40 15.17 -2.31
CA ALA A 16 -11.69 16.56 -1.94
C ALA A 16 -10.42 17.35 -1.54
N TRP A 17 -9.37 16.65 -1.11
CA TRP A 17 -8.15 17.20 -0.52
C TRP A 17 -6.99 17.37 -1.52
N LEU A 18 -7.25 17.26 -2.83
CA LEU A 18 -6.21 17.46 -3.84
C LEU A 18 -5.66 18.89 -3.79
N ARG A 19 -4.33 19.02 -3.78
CA ARG A 19 -3.63 20.30 -3.81
C ARG A 19 -3.01 20.57 -5.17
N GLN A 20 -2.82 21.85 -5.47
CA GLN A 20 -1.91 22.26 -6.53
C GLN A 20 -0.49 21.76 -6.22
N ILE A 21 0.22 21.40 -7.28
CA ILE A 21 1.59 20.90 -7.25
C ILE A 21 2.43 21.64 -8.28
N GLU A 22 3.75 21.66 -8.08
CA GLU A 22 4.74 22.11 -9.06
C GLU A 22 5.40 20.91 -9.75
N VAL A 23 5.32 20.88 -11.08
CA VAL A 23 5.81 19.78 -11.92
C VAL A 23 6.83 20.31 -12.91
N THR A 24 7.86 19.53 -13.17
CA THR A 24 8.83 19.79 -14.23
C THR A 24 9.19 18.51 -14.97
N PHE A 25 9.55 18.65 -16.25
CA PHE A 25 10.05 17.54 -17.06
C PHE A 25 11.53 17.74 -17.34
N VAL A 26 12.34 16.77 -16.92
CA VAL A 26 13.77 16.73 -17.17
C VAL A 26 14.10 15.38 -17.80
N PRO A 27 14.27 15.31 -19.13
CA PRO A 27 14.54 14.04 -19.80
C PRO A 27 15.87 13.45 -19.31
N GLY A 28 15.93 12.12 -19.27
CA GLY A 28 17.16 11.40 -19.00
C GLY A 28 18.16 11.51 -20.15
N GLU A 29 19.29 10.81 -20.04
CA GLU A 29 20.33 10.82 -21.08
C GLU A 29 19.93 10.04 -22.35
N ALA A 30 18.95 9.14 -22.25
CA ALA A 30 18.49 8.35 -23.38
C ALA A 30 17.64 9.18 -24.34
N PRO A 31 17.74 8.96 -25.66
CA PRO A 31 16.82 9.56 -26.63
C PRO A 31 15.37 9.29 -26.25
N VAL A 32 14.52 10.32 -26.35
CA VAL A 32 13.10 10.23 -26.05
C VAL A 32 12.38 9.67 -27.29
N SER A 33 11.50 8.68 -27.12
CA SER A 33 10.67 8.22 -28.23
C SER A 33 9.54 9.21 -28.50
N SER A 34 8.98 9.21 -29.72
CA SER A 34 7.84 10.08 -30.07
C SER A 34 6.66 9.87 -29.11
N ALA A 35 6.40 8.64 -28.69
CA ALA A 35 5.35 8.32 -27.73
C ALA A 35 5.59 8.98 -26.36
N ILE A 36 6.85 9.07 -25.91
CA ILE A 36 7.18 9.73 -24.63
C ILE A 36 7.16 11.25 -24.77
N GLU A 37 7.59 11.81 -25.90
CA GLU A 37 7.44 13.25 -26.18
C GLU A 37 5.95 13.63 -26.15
N GLU A 38 5.09 12.86 -26.82
CA GLU A 38 3.64 13.09 -26.83
C GLU A 38 3.05 13.01 -25.41
N VAL A 39 3.42 11.99 -24.63
CA VAL A 39 2.94 11.86 -23.25
C VAL A 39 3.43 13.00 -22.37
N ALA A 40 4.71 13.38 -22.48
CA ALA A 40 5.28 14.47 -21.70
C ALA A 40 4.58 15.79 -22.02
N ASP A 41 4.46 16.16 -23.29
CA ASP A 41 3.82 17.40 -23.72
C ASP A 41 2.34 17.43 -23.33
N GLY A 42 1.60 16.36 -23.62
CA GLY A 42 0.19 16.24 -23.27
C GLY A 42 -0.05 16.33 -21.76
N LEU A 43 0.81 15.73 -20.96
CA LEU A 43 0.72 15.75 -19.50
C LEU A 43 1.07 17.13 -18.92
N LEU A 44 2.14 17.77 -19.40
CA LEU A 44 2.51 19.13 -18.96
C LEU A 44 1.42 20.14 -19.30
N ASP A 45 0.83 20.05 -20.49
CA ASP A 45 -0.29 20.90 -20.87
C ASP A 45 -1.53 20.60 -20.04
N LYS A 46 -1.80 19.33 -19.72
CA LYS A 46 -2.91 18.98 -18.82
C LYS A 46 -2.70 19.49 -17.41
N PHE A 47 -1.50 19.42 -16.85
CA PHE A 47 -1.17 20.02 -15.56
C PHE A 47 -1.47 21.52 -15.54
N LYS A 48 -1.06 22.27 -16.57
CA LYS A 48 -1.39 23.70 -16.69
C LYS A 48 -2.91 23.93 -16.75
N GLN A 49 -3.64 23.13 -17.53
CA GLN A 49 -5.11 23.24 -17.65
C GLN A 49 -5.84 22.96 -16.34
N LEU A 50 -5.34 22.02 -15.53
CA LEU A 50 -5.86 21.69 -14.21
C LEU A 50 -5.42 22.71 -13.12
N GLY A 51 -4.63 23.73 -13.50
CA GLY A 51 -4.21 24.81 -12.62
C GLY A 51 -2.99 24.49 -11.76
N HIS A 52 -2.17 23.52 -12.17
CA HIS A 52 -0.87 23.24 -11.54
C HIS A 52 0.23 24.14 -12.11
N ASN A 53 1.33 24.25 -11.37
CA ASN A 53 2.49 25.01 -11.80
C ASN A 53 3.41 24.10 -12.61
N VAL A 54 3.67 24.47 -13.86
CA VAL A 54 4.66 23.79 -14.70
C VAL A 54 5.85 24.71 -14.87
N VAL A 55 7.04 24.22 -14.51
CA VAL A 55 8.30 24.99 -14.54
C VAL A 55 9.33 24.33 -15.44
N ASP A 56 10.16 25.14 -16.09
CA ASP A 56 11.15 24.66 -17.07
C ASP A 56 12.35 23.96 -16.40
N ALA A 57 12.58 24.22 -15.12
CA ALA A 57 13.66 23.60 -14.35
C ALA A 57 13.23 23.39 -12.89
N PRO A 58 13.75 22.33 -12.21
CA PRO A 58 13.46 22.09 -10.80
C PRO A 58 13.81 23.28 -9.90
N THR A 59 12.93 23.55 -8.93
CA THR A 59 13.07 24.56 -7.88
C THR A 59 12.92 23.93 -6.50
N ASP A 60 13.18 24.69 -5.44
CA ASP A 60 12.93 24.26 -4.05
C ASP A 60 11.45 23.93 -3.76
N ASN A 61 10.51 24.35 -4.62
CA ASN A 61 9.09 24.05 -4.49
C ASN A 61 8.62 22.92 -5.41
N THR A 62 9.50 22.34 -6.22
CA THR A 62 9.13 21.28 -7.15
C THR A 62 8.68 20.06 -6.38
N ASP A 63 7.42 19.66 -6.58
CA ASP A 63 6.86 18.45 -6.00
C ASP A 63 7.24 17.23 -6.86
N VAL A 64 7.14 17.36 -8.19
CA VAL A 64 7.34 16.25 -9.13
C VAL A 64 8.37 16.58 -10.20
N ILE A 65 9.31 15.65 -10.41
CA ILE A 65 10.12 15.57 -11.62
C ILE A 65 9.67 14.38 -12.46
N LEU A 66 9.18 14.66 -13.66
CA LEU A 66 9.03 13.68 -14.73
C LEU A 66 10.40 13.50 -15.40
N THR A 67 10.82 12.25 -15.61
CA THR A 67 12.06 11.92 -16.33
C THR A 67 11.87 10.69 -17.21
N THR A 68 12.88 10.28 -17.97
CA THR A 68 12.79 9.18 -18.94
C THR A 68 13.86 8.11 -18.67
N ALA A 69 13.51 6.87 -18.98
CA ALA A 69 14.43 5.74 -19.07
C ALA A 69 14.10 4.89 -20.29
N LYS A 70 15.11 4.27 -20.89
CA LYS A 70 14.93 3.39 -22.03
C LYS A 70 14.65 1.96 -21.55
N TYR A 71 13.63 1.33 -22.12
CA TYR A 71 13.31 -0.07 -21.82
C TYR A 71 14.51 -0.97 -22.13
N GLY A 72 14.79 -1.90 -21.21
CA GLY A 72 15.88 -2.86 -21.35
C GLY A 72 17.29 -2.32 -21.06
N GLU A 73 17.43 -1.02 -20.76
CA GLU A 73 18.73 -0.39 -20.47
C GLU A 73 18.82 0.06 -19.00
N PRO A 74 19.54 -0.66 -18.13
CA PRO A 74 19.65 -0.30 -16.73
C PRO A 74 20.37 1.03 -16.51
N ILE A 75 19.78 1.90 -15.68
CA ILE A 75 20.37 3.18 -15.31
C ILE A 75 21.35 2.97 -14.14
N PRO A 76 22.60 3.46 -14.25
CA PRO A 76 23.51 3.53 -13.11
C PRO A 76 22.91 4.41 -12.01
N TRP A 77 22.94 3.98 -10.74
CA TRP A 77 22.33 4.73 -9.63
C TRP A 77 22.82 6.19 -9.53
N ARG A 78 24.07 6.48 -9.94
CA ARG A 78 24.66 7.84 -9.97
C ARG A 78 24.07 8.76 -11.05
N LYS A 79 23.24 8.21 -11.93
CA LYS A 79 22.50 8.93 -12.97
C LYS A 79 20.99 8.92 -12.73
N ALA A 80 20.50 8.05 -11.85
CA ALA A 80 19.09 7.97 -11.52
C ALA A 80 18.66 9.15 -10.64
N PHE A 81 17.65 9.89 -11.09
CA PHE A 81 17.14 11.08 -10.39
C PHE A 81 16.58 10.77 -9.01
N MET A 82 16.06 9.56 -8.80
CA MET A 82 15.64 9.11 -7.47
C MET A 82 16.72 9.29 -6.40
N PHE A 83 18.00 9.10 -6.76
CA PHE A 83 19.13 9.27 -5.85
C PHE A 83 19.82 10.63 -5.99
N MET A 84 19.78 11.22 -7.19
CA MET A 84 20.68 12.30 -7.55
C MET A 84 20.00 13.65 -7.75
N ALA A 85 18.67 13.72 -7.98
CA ALA A 85 17.99 14.96 -8.36
C ALA A 85 18.23 16.10 -7.35
N ARG A 86 17.99 15.85 -6.06
CA ARG A 86 18.23 16.84 -4.99
C ARG A 86 19.63 17.42 -5.05
N ARG A 87 20.65 16.57 -5.17
CA ARG A 87 22.05 17.00 -5.22
C ARG A 87 22.38 17.69 -6.54
N GLN A 88 21.88 17.17 -7.66
CA GLN A 88 22.17 17.65 -9.01
C GLN A 88 21.60 19.05 -9.24
N PHE A 89 20.41 19.34 -8.70
CA PHE A 89 19.72 20.62 -8.86
C PHE A 89 19.85 21.53 -7.62
N GLY A 90 20.54 21.08 -6.56
CA GLY A 90 20.76 21.89 -5.35
C GLY A 90 19.50 22.12 -4.51
N LEU A 91 18.56 21.19 -4.51
CA LEU A 91 17.26 21.31 -3.86
C LEU A 91 17.36 21.09 -2.33
N LYS A 92 16.50 21.78 -1.57
CA LYS A 92 16.39 21.56 -0.12
C LYS A 92 15.88 20.17 0.22
N GLU A 93 14.85 19.71 -0.49
CA GLU A 93 14.20 18.41 -0.31
C GLU A 93 14.23 17.61 -1.61
N SER A 94 13.97 16.31 -1.52
CA SER A 94 13.91 15.45 -2.70
C SER A 94 12.49 15.47 -3.27
N PRO A 95 12.29 15.90 -4.52
CA PRO A 95 10.99 15.80 -5.19
C PRO A 95 10.67 14.33 -5.48
N VAL A 96 9.39 14.04 -5.69
CA VAL A 96 8.96 12.73 -6.18
C VAL A 96 9.34 12.59 -7.64
N ILE A 97 9.91 11.42 -7.97
CA ILE A 97 10.39 11.10 -9.31
C ILE A 97 9.42 10.12 -9.96
N TYR A 98 8.89 10.50 -11.12
CA TYR A 98 8.18 9.59 -12.02
C TYR A 98 9.06 9.35 -13.25
N THR A 99 9.41 8.09 -13.50
CA THR A 99 10.21 7.72 -14.66
C THR A 99 9.31 7.14 -15.74
N MET A 100 9.24 7.81 -16.89
CA MET A 100 8.52 7.35 -18.06
C MET A 100 9.37 6.38 -18.86
N ILE A 101 8.79 5.23 -19.21
CA ILE A 101 9.41 4.17 -20.00
C ILE A 101 8.46 3.84 -21.14
N HIS A 102 8.99 3.67 -22.35
CA HIS A 102 8.22 3.27 -23.52
C HIS A 102 8.50 1.82 -23.89
N MET A 103 7.42 1.08 -24.19
CA MET A 103 7.45 -0.18 -24.88
C MET A 103 6.47 -0.14 -26.06
N THR A 104 6.85 -0.74 -27.18
CA THR A 104 5.91 -1.08 -28.26
C THR A 104 4.91 -2.15 -27.79
N GLU A 105 3.79 -2.30 -28.51
CA GLU A 105 2.82 -3.36 -28.22
C GLU A 105 3.48 -4.75 -28.28
N GLN A 106 4.37 -4.94 -29.26
CA GLN A 106 5.10 -6.18 -29.41
C GLN A 106 6.04 -6.45 -28.23
N GLU A 107 6.86 -5.48 -27.83
CA GLU A 107 7.78 -5.64 -26.69
C GLU A 107 7.03 -5.94 -25.39
N PHE A 108 5.88 -5.27 -25.18
CA PHE A 108 5.05 -5.48 -24.00
C PHE A 108 4.50 -6.89 -23.97
N LYS A 109 3.87 -7.32 -25.07
CA LYS A 109 3.34 -8.67 -25.21
C LYS A 109 4.41 -9.73 -25.04
N GLU A 110 5.57 -9.58 -25.68
CA GLU A 110 6.68 -10.53 -25.56
C GLU A 110 7.16 -10.68 -24.12
N LYS A 111 7.22 -9.59 -23.35
CA LYS A 111 7.65 -9.63 -21.96
C LYS A 111 6.59 -10.22 -21.03
N ILE A 112 5.31 -9.93 -21.25
CA ILE A 112 4.20 -10.55 -20.53
C ILE A 112 4.14 -12.06 -20.82
N ASP A 113 4.28 -12.47 -22.09
CA ASP A 113 4.32 -13.88 -22.49
C ASP A 113 5.51 -14.61 -21.83
N HIS A 114 6.69 -13.98 -21.79
CA HIS A 114 7.87 -14.51 -21.11
C HIS A 114 7.59 -14.81 -19.63
N PHE A 115 7.07 -13.82 -18.87
CA PHE A 115 6.78 -14.03 -17.45
C PHE A 115 5.62 -15.00 -17.22
N THR A 116 4.63 -15.02 -18.11
CA THR A 116 3.53 -15.99 -18.06
C THR A 116 4.08 -17.42 -18.20
N ALA A 117 4.96 -17.65 -19.17
CA ALA A 117 5.59 -18.95 -19.39
C ALA A 117 6.51 -19.34 -18.22
N ALA A 118 7.27 -18.39 -17.68
CA ALA A 118 8.16 -18.61 -16.54
C ALA A 118 7.39 -18.98 -15.26
N LEU A 119 6.32 -18.24 -14.93
CA LEU A 119 5.47 -18.48 -13.75
C LEU A 119 4.66 -19.78 -13.83
N ALA A 120 4.45 -20.32 -15.03
CA ALA A 120 3.79 -21.61 -15.22
C ALA A 120 4.70 -22.82 -14.93
N LYS A 121 6.03 -22.64 -14.82
CA LYS A 121 6.96 -23.75 -14.54
C LYS A 121 6.83 -24.25 -13.10
N GLN A 122 7.03 -25.55 -12.89
CA GLN A 122 7.03 -26.19 -11.58
C GLN A 122 8.20 -27.21 -11.49
N PRO A 123 9.25 -26.93 -10.69
CA PRO A 123 9.50 -25.68 -9.95
C PRO A 123 9.78 -24.51 -10.91
N LEU A 124 9.67 -23.28 -10.40
CA LEU A 124 10.12 -22.08 -11.12
C LEU A 124 11.63 -22.18 -11.41
N ASP A 125 12.07 -21.68 -12.57
CA ASP A 125 13.49 -21.63 -12.95
C ASP A 125 14.02 -20.20 -12.74
N PRO A 126 14.92 -19.97 -11.75
CA PRO A 126 15.48 -18.65 -11.49
C PRO A 126 16.10 -17.97 -12.72
N LYS A 127 16.59 -18.75 -13.71
CA LYS A 127 17.18 -18.21 -14.93
C LYS A 127 16.20 -17.43 -15.80
N ASP A 128 14.90 -17.74 -15.72
CA ASP A 128 13.89 -16.96 -16.43
C ASP A 128 13.71 -15.54 -15.83
N PHE A 129 14.25 -15.31 -14.65
CA PHE A 129 14.13 -14.06 -13.89
C PHE A 129 15.48 -13.34 -13.71
N GLU A 130 16.52 -13.79 -14.41
CA GLU A 130 17.82 -13.13 -14.48
C GLU A 130 17.79 -12.04 -15.58
N PHE A 131 17.93 -10.77 -15.17
CA PHE A 131 17.98 -9.64 -16.08
C PHE A 131 19.16 -8.72 -15.78
N GLU A 132 19.65 -8.03 -16.80
CA GLU A 132 20.75 -7.09 -16.65
C GLU A 132 20.38 -5.94 -15.69
N GLY A 133 21.34 -5.54 -14.86
CA GLY A 133 21.23 -4.39 -13.96
C GLY A 133 20.51 -4.63 -12.63
N LEU A 134 20.12 -5.89 -12.37
CA LEU A 134 19.49 -6.33 -11.13
C LEU A 134 20.51 -7.00 -10.19
N SER A 135 20.11 -7.18 -8.92
CA SER A 135 20.92 -7.89 -7.92
C SER A 135 20.89 -9.41 -8.15
N PRO A 136 21.87 -10.20 -7.63
CA PRO A 136 21.81 -11.67 -7.67
C PRO A 136 20.60 -12.28 -6.96
N GLU A 137 20.00 -11.58 -6.00
CA GLU A 137 18.81 -12.02 -5.26
C GLU A 137 17.50 -11.66 -5.99
N SER A 138 17.58 -10.86 -7.07
CA SER A 138 16.38 -10.38 -7.76
C SER A 138 15.49 -11.47 -8.35
N PRO A 139 16.01 -12.63 -8.83
CA PRO A 139 15.14 -13.69 -9.34
C PRO A 139 14.09 -14.10 -8.32
N ARG A 140 14.48 -14.19 -7.04
CA ARG A 140 13.58 -14.53 -5.93
C ARG A 140 12.44 -13.52 -5.81
N VAL A 141 12.77 -12.23 -5.80
CA VAL A 141 11.77 -11.16 -5.69
C VAL A 141 10.82 -11.13 -6.89
N LEU A 142 11.33 -11.28 -8.11
CA LEU A 142 10.50 -11.28 -9.32
C LEU A 142 9.55 -12.49 -9.36
N MET A 143 10.01 -13.66 -8.91
CA MET A 143 9.18 -14.87 -8.78
C MET A 143 8.08 -14.67 -7.74
N GLU A 144 8.41 -14.22 -6.54
CA GLU A 144 7.44 -14.00 -5.46
C GLU A 144 6.36 -12.98 -5.83
N GLN A 145 6.77 -11.84 -6.41
CA GLN A 145 5.85 -10.80 -6.85
C GLN A 145 5.00 -11.28 -8.04
N GLY A 146 5.57 -12.06 -8.96
CA GLY A 146 4.85 -12.67 -10.07
C GLY A 146 3.81 -13.70 -9.62
N MET A 147 4.14 -14.53 -8.61
CA MET A 147 3.19 -15.46 -8.01
C MET A 147 2.07 -14.75 -7.25
N ARG A 148 2.31 -13.51 -6.77
CA ARG A 148 1.32 -12.70 -6.06
C ARG A 148 0.35 -12.00 -7.01
N GLY A 149 0.84 -11.30 -8.04
CA GLY A 149 0.02 -10.43 -8.89
C GLY A 149 0.20 -10.64 -10.40
N GLY A 150 0.76 -11.80 -10.79
CA GLY A 150 0.88 -12.20 -12.19
C GLY A 150 2.09 -11.60 -12.93
N PRO A 151 2.19 -11.84 -14.24
CA PRO A 151 3.36 -11.47 -15.06
C PRO A 151 3.67 -9.97 -15.04
N ILE A 152 2.64 -9.11 -14.96
CA ILE A 152 2.82 -7.65 -14.88
C ILE A 152 3.54 -7.22 -13.59
N MET A 153 3.41 -7.96 -12.49
CA MET A 153 4.17 -7.68 -11.27
C MET A 153 5.65 -7.96 -11.42
N SER A 154 6.03 -9.05 -12.10
CA SER A 154 7.43 -9.29 -12.44
C SER A 154 7.97 -8.19 -13.36
N LEU A 155 7.18 -7.75 -14.35
CA LEU A 155 7.54 -6.63 -15.23
C LEU A 155 7.72 -5.31 -14.46
N LEU A 156 6.78 -4.96 -13.58
CA LEU A 156 6.86 -3.76 -12.74
C LEU A 156 8.18 -3.72 -11.97
N ARG A 157 8.52 -4.83 -11.30
CA ARG A 157 9.74 -4.90 -10.48
C ARG A 157 11.01 -4.86 -11.32
N LEU A 158 11.00 -5.48 -12.50
CA LEU A 158 12.08 -5.37 -13.48
C LEU A 158 12.29 -3.90 -13.88
N LEU A 159 11.24 -3.18 -14.26
CA LEU A 159 11.35 -1.79 -14.70
C LEU A 159 11.77 -0.85 -13.57
N GLN A 160 11.20 -0.98 -12.37
CA GLN A 160 11.63 -0.22 -11.19
C GLN A 160 13.12 -0.44 -10.90
N ALA A 161 13.57 -1.69 -10.99
CA ALA A 161 14.97 -2.03 -10.75
C ALA A 161 15.90 -1.48 -11.84
N GLN A 162 15.52 -1.53 -13.11
CA GLN A 162 16.35 -0.99 -14.20
C GLN A 162 16.38 0.53 -14.21
N ALA A 163 15.23 1.19 -14.00
CA ALA A 163 15.12 2.64 -13.96
C ALA A 163 15.65 3.25 -12.64
N LYS A 164 15.84 2.42 -11.61
CA LYS A 164 16.17 2.86 -10.24
C LYS A 164 15.15 3.89 -9.74
N SER A 165 13.87 3.59 -9.93
CA SER A 165 12.75 4.45 -9.57
C SER A 165 11.65 3.65 -8.89
N ILE A 166 11.00 4.22 -7.88
CA ILE A 166 9.79 3.64 -7.28
C ILE A 166 8.59 3.85 -8.20
N ARG A 167 8.42 5.05 -8.76
CA ARG A 167 7.25 5.37 -9.59
C ARG A 167 7.64 5.33 -11.06
N VAL A 168 7.02 4.41 -11.78
CA VAL A 168 7.24 4.22 -13.22
C VAL A 168 5.92 4.44 -13.95
N LEU A 169 5.96 5.26 -15.00
CA LEU A 169 4.88 5.38 -15.97
C LEU A 169 5.29 4.55 -17.18
N LEU A 170 4.74 3.34 -17.31
CA LEU A 170 5.01 2.50 -18.48
C LEU A 170 4.01 2.87 -19.59
N THR A 171 4.49 3.63 -20.56
CA THR A 171 3.79 3.95 -21.80
C THR A 171 3.89 2.76 -22.76
N VAL A 172 2.74 2.24 -23.20
CA VAL A 172 2.66 1.19 -24.22
C VAL A 172 1.91 1.71 -25.44
N GLY A 173 2.48 1.44 -26.62
CA GLY A 173 1.93 1.80 -27.92
C GLY A 173 3.06 1.93 -28.95
N ASP A 174 2.74 1.89 -30.24
CA ASP A 174 3.77 1.95 -31.29
C ASP A 174 4.16 3.40 -31.61
N GLU A 175 3.39 4.06 -32.48
CA GLU A 175 3.64 5.46 -32.87
C GLU A 175 3.09 6.47 -31.84
N HIS A 176 2.01 6.09 -31.14
CA HIS A 176 1.26 6.90 -30.20
C HIS A 176 1.01 6.11 -28.90
N PRO A 177 0.84 6.78 -27.75
CA PRO A 177 0.53 6.11 -26.48
C PRO A 177 -0.90 5.53 -26.53
N GLU A 178 -1.03 4.21 -26.42
CA GLU A 178 -2.33 3.54 -26.30
C GLU A 178 -2.76 3.43 -24.84
N ARG A 179 -1.81 3.21 -23.94
CA ARG A 179 -2.04 3.13 -22.49
C ARG A 179 -0.80 3.49 -21.69
N VAL A 180 -1.02 3.90 -20.44
CA VAL A 180 0.04 4.14 -19.44
C VAL A 180 -0.30 3.36 -18.18
N TYR A 181 0.59 2.46 -17.77
CA TYR A 181 0.51 1.83 -16.45
C TYR A 181 1.22 2.66 -15.40
N HIS A 182 0.62 2.75 -14.21
CA HIS A 182 1.13 3.50 -13.07
C HIS A 182 1.68 2.53 -12.04
N PHE A 183 2.99 2.31 -12.08
CA PHE A 183 3.68 1.37 -11.22
C PHE A 183 4.20 2.06 -9.95
N ASP A 184 3.99 1.44 -8.79
CA ASP A 184 4.51 1.93 -7.50
C ASP A 184 5.16 0.84 -6.63
N LEU A 185 5.65 1.25 -5.45
CA LEU A 185 6.36 0.34 -4.55
C LEU A 185 5.46 -0.76 -3.97
N VAL A 186 4.20 -0.46 -3.66
CA VAL A 186 3.31 -1.44 -2.99
C VAL A 186 2.81 -2.55 -3.92
N GLY A 187 3.04 -2.35 -5.22
CA GLY A 187 2.66 -3.29 -6.28
C GLY A 187 1.35 -2.90 -6.95
N ALA A 188 0.99 -1.61 -6.94
CA ALA A 188 -0.10 -1.10 -7.73
C ALA A 188 0.33 -0.96 -9.20
N PHE A 189 -0.59 -1.26 -10.11
CA PHE A 189 -0.41 -1.16 -11.56
C PHE A 189 -1.70 -0.76 -12.31
N PRO A 190 -2.51 0.21 -11.84
CA PRO A 190 -3.66 0.67 -12.62
C PRO A 190 -3.19 1.25 -13.96
N ALA A 191 -4.07 1.19 -14.96
CA ALA A 191 -3.80 1.70 -16.30
C ALA A 191 -4.73 2.86 -16.66
N SER A 192 -4.17 3.88 -17.29
CA SER A 192 -4.92 4.88 -18.05
C SER A 192 -4.95 4.43 -19.51
N VAL A 193 -6.15 4.36 -20.12
CA VAL A 193 -6.33 3.93 -21.53
C VAL A 193 -6.66 5.14 -22.40
N ASN A 194 -5.97 5.29 -23.52
CA ASN A 194 -6.13 6.40 -24.44
C ASN A 194 -7.35 6.22 -25.36
N SER A 195 -8.53 6.34 -24.77
CA SER A 195 -9.82 6.39 -25.50
C SER A 195 -10.20 7.81 -25.94
N SER A 196 -9.67 8.81 -25.24
CA SER A 196 -9.82 10.25 -25.51
C SER A 196 -8.63 10.95 -24.89
N ALA A 197 -7.92 11.78 -25.66
CA ALA A 197 -6.71 12.47 -25.18
C ALA A 197 -6.96 13.28 -23.90
N ASP A 198 -8.09 14.00 -23.82
CA ASP A 198 -8.41 14.79 -22.63
C ASP A 198 -8.63 13.90 -21.38
N ALA A 199 -9.40 12.81 -21.53
CA ALA A 199 -9.65 11.89 -20.42
C ALA A 199 -8.37 11.14 -20.00
N PHE A 200 -7.56 10.75 -20.98
CA PHE A 200 -6.30 10.03 -20.79
C PHE A 200 -5.29 10.84 -19.97
N TYR A 201 -4.97 12.06 -20.41
CA TYR A 201 -4.03 12.91 -19.67
C TYR A 201 -4.59 13.41 -18.35
N THR A 202 -5.91 13.61 -18.24
CA THR A 202 -6.57 13.96 -16.98
C THR A 202 -6.41 12.84 -15.95
N ASP A 203 -6.64 11.58 -16.35
CA ASP A 203 -6.50 10.43 -15.46
C ASP A 203 -5.04 10.28 -14.97
N ILE A 204 -4.07 10.39 -15.89
CA ILE A 204 -2.63 10.31 -15.55
C ILE A 204 -2.26 11.41 -14.55
N ALA A 205 -2.62 12.66 -14.85
CA ALA A 205 -2.32 13.80 -13.98
C ALA A 205 -2.95 13.63 -12.59
N LEU A 206 -4.22 13.26 -12.51
CA LEU A 206 -4.92 13.12 -11.22
C LEU A 206 -4.37 11.98 -10.36
N ARG A 207 -3.89 10.88 -10.95
CA ARG A 207 -3.19 9.82 -10.20
C ARG A 207 -1.91 10.34 -9.57
N MET A 208 -1.13 11.13 -10.30
CA MET A 208 0.08 11.76 -9.77
C MET A 208 -0.25 12.79 -8.68
N VAL A 209 -1.20 13.67 -8.93
CA VAL A 209 -1.64 14.70 -7.96
C VAL A 209 -2.16 14.06 -6.69
N THR A 210 -2.90 12.95 -6.80
CA THR A 210 -3.42 12.21 -5.64
C THR A 210 -2.29 11.73 -4.75
N THR A 211 -1.25 11.14 -5.34
CA THR A 211 -0.05 10.75 -4.59
C THR A 211 0.57 11.94 -3.85
N GLU A 212 0.84 13.02 -4.57
CA GLU A 212 1.57 14.18 -4.01
C GLU A 212 0.73 15.04 -3.06
N SER A 213 -0.59 14.86 -3.06
CA SER A 213 -1.50 15.54 -2.15
C SER A 213 -1.57 14.86 -0.78
N THR A 214 -0.82 13.78 -0.57
CA THR A 214 -0.72 13.07 0.71
C THR A 214 0.60 13.35 1.44
N HIS A 215 0.66 13.01 2.73
CA HIS A 215 1.86 13.03 3.53
C HIS A 215 1.93 11.82 4.48
N GLU A 216 3.15 11.38 4.79
CA GLU A 216 3.37 10.27 5.71
C GLU A 216 3.00 10.65 7.16
N ILE A 217 2.38 9.71 7.88
CA ILE A 217 1.96 9.88 9.28
C ILE A 217 2.72 8.94 10.23
N THR A 218 4.04 8.90 10.07
CA THR A 218 4.96 7.98 10.78
C THR A 218 5.76 8.68 11.90
N ASN A 219 5.46 9.95 12.20
CA ASN A 219 6.14 10.75 13.23
C ASN A 219 5.63 10.42 14.65
N HIS A 220 5.84 9.18 15.09
CA HIS A 220 5.35 8.68 16.37
C HIS A 220 5.90 9.46 17.58
N GLN A 221 5.08 9.59 18.62
CA GLN A 221 5.43 10.24 19.88
C GLN A 221 5.54 9.21 21.01
N VAL A 222 6.66 9.18 21.71
CA VAL A 222 6.82 8.36 22.92
C VAL A 222 6.27 9.11 24.13
N LEU A 223 5.44 8.45 24.92
CA LEU A 223 4.86 8.97 26.16
C LEU A 223 5.45 8.31 27.40
N GLU A 224 5.51 9.08 28.49
CA GLU A 224 5.84 8.62 29.85
C GLU A 224 4.56 8.47 30.70
N PRO A 225 4.56 7.63 31.76
CA PRO A 225 5.63 6.69 32.11
C PRO A 225 5.65 5.46 31.19
N LYS A 226 6.81 4.80 31.13
CA LYS A 226 6.95 3.47 30.52
C LYS A 226 6.10 2.42 31.22
N VAL A 227 5.76 1.37 30.48
CA VAL A 227 5.18 0.14 31.03
C VAL A 227 6.30 -0.70 31.62
N THR A 228 6.11 -1.20 32.83
CA THR A 228 7.11 -2.05 33.49
C THR A 228 7.21 -3.41 32.78
N ALA A 229 8.37 -4.06 32.86
CA ALA A 229 8.53 -5.41 32.32
C ALA A 229 7.56 -6.42 32.98
N GLU A 230 7.30 -6.26 34.27
CA GLU A 230 6.35 -7.08 35.03
C GLU A 230 4.92 -6.89 34.51
N ASP A 231 4.48 -5.65 34.28
CA ASP A 231 3.15 -5.39 33.73
C ASP A 231 2.97 -5.94 32.33
N TRP A 232 4.00 -5.84 31.49
CA TRP A 232 3.99 -6.39 30.14
C TRP A 232 3.88 -7.92 30.15
N GLN A 233 4.68 -8.60 30.97
CA GLN A 233 4.66 -10.07 31.07
C GLN A 233 3.36 -10.58 31.72
N ALA A 234 2.69 -9.77 32.54
CA ALA A 234 1.39 -10.12 33.11
C ALA A 234 0.22 -9.97 32.11
N MET A 235 0.43 -9.34 30.94
CA MET A 235 -0.59 -9.25 29.90
C MET A 235 -0.70 -10.58 29.13
N SER A 236 -1.92 -11.04 28.84
CA SER A 236 -2.13 -12.17 27.93
C SER A 236 -1.99 -11.79 26.45
N THR A 237 -2.06 -10.49 26.15
CA THR A 237 -2.09 -9.98 24.78
C THR A 237 -0.79 -10.24 23.99
N PRO A 238 0.43 -10.05 24.52
CA PRO A 238 1.65 -10.34 23.76
C PRO A 238 1.76 -11.82 23.34
N GLU A 239 1.36 -12.75 24.22
CA GLU A 239 1.32 -14.18 23.89
C GLU A 239 0.28 -14.46 22.80
N ALA A 240 -0.91 -13.88 22.91
CA ALA A 240 -1.95 -14.00 21.89
C ALA A 240 -1.50 -13.47 20.53
N MET A 241 -0.77 -12.35 20.50
CA MET A 241 -0.22 -11.78 19.27
C MET A 241 0.79 -12.72 18.59
N ARG A 242 1.69 -13.36 19.36
CA ARG A 242 2.62 -14.36 18.82
C ARG A 242 1.89 -15.56 18.22
N ARG A 243 0.86 -16.05 18.91
CA ARG A 243 -0.02 -17.10 18.39
C ARG A 243 -0.71 -16.66 17.09
N ALA A 244 -1.23 -15.44 17.06
CA ALA A 244 -1.89 -14.91 15.87
C ALA A 244 -0.95 -14.83 14.67
N GLY A 245 0.29 -14.36 14.87
CA GLY A 245 1.33 -14.40 13.84
C GLY A 245 1.54 -15.81 13.28
N SER A 246 1.71 -16.81 14.15
CA SER A 246 1.88 -18.21 13.72
C SER A 246 0.68 -18.77 12.97
N GLU A 247 -0.55 -18.53 13.46
CA GLU A 247 -1.76 -19.05 12.82
C GLU A 247 -2.04 -18.40 11.46
N LEU A 248 -1.82 -17.09 11.33
CA LEU A 248 -1.93 -16.39 10.05
C LEU A 248 -0.81 -16.81 9.08
N GLY A 249 0.40 -17.04 9.60
CA GLY A 249 1.54 -17.56 8.82
C GLY A 249 1.27 -18.94 8.23
N LYS A 250 0.70 -19.88 9.00
CA LYS A 250 0.31 -21.22 8.50
C LYS A 250 -0.68 -21.18 7.34
N ARG A 251 -1.44 -20.08 7.21
CA ARG A 251 -2.45 -19.85 6.16
C ARG A 251 -1.91 -18.98 5.03
N ASN A 252 -0.60 -18.73 5.00
CA ASN A 252 0.08 -17.90 4.01
C ASN A 252 -0.51 -16.48 3.88
N PHE A 253 -1.06 -15.94 4.98
CA PHE A 253 -1.68 -14.62 4.94
C PHE A 253 -0.63 -13.54 4.63
N PHE A 254 0.52 -13.58 5.30
CA PHE A 254 1.59 -12.62 5.10
C PHE A 254 2.28 -12.83 3.75
N THR A 255 2.61 -11.72 3.10
CA THR A 255 3.50 -11.69 1.94
C THR A 255 4.93 -11.50 2.40
N GLU A 256 5.89 -11.73 1.52
CA GLU A 256 7.30 -11.47 1.80
C GLU A 256 7.72 -10.04 1.44
N MET A 257 8.40 -9.38 2.37
CA MET A 257 9.76 -8.88 2.27
C MET A 257 10.27 -8.29 0.97
N VAL A 258 9.60 -7.36 0.27
CA VAL A 258 10.28 -6.68 -0.86
C VAL A 258 11.28 -5.65 -0.33
N ARG A 259 12.55 -6.03 -0.32
CA ARG A 259 13.65 -5.12 0.00
C ARG A 259 14.27 -4.60 -1.30
N ILE A 260 14.44 -3.29 -1.41
CA ILE A 260 14.98 -2.69 -2.62
C ILE A 260 16.42 -3.12 -2.88
N GLU A 261 17.20 -3.39 -1.84
CA GLU A 261 18.55 -3.97 -1.98
C GLU A 261 18.55 -5.36 -2.62
N ASP A 262 17.47 -6.15 -2.43
CA ASP A 262 17.30 -7.46 -3.06
C ASP A 262 16.96 -7.30 -4.56
N LEU A 263 16.43 -6.15 -4.98
CA LEU A 263 16.17 -5.83 -6.39
C LEU A 263 17.36 -5.16 -7.07
N VAL A 264 18.08 -4.29 -6.37
CA VAL A 264 19.13 -3.44 -6.95
C VAL A 264 20.39 -3.37 -6.07
N ALA A 265 21.54 -3.58 -6.69
CA ALA A 265 22.84 -3.37 -6.03
C ALA A 265 23.18 -1.87 -5.94
N VAL A 266 22.67 -1.19 -4.91
CA VAL A 266 22.98 0.23 -4.62
C VAL A 266 23.69 0.32 -3.26
N PRO A 267 24.93 0.86 -3.17
CA PRO A 267 25.71 0.89 -1.93
C PRO A 267 25.11 1.71 -0.78
N ALA A 268 24.08 2.52 -1.07
CA ALA A 268 23.40 3.36 -0.10
C ALA A 268 21.94 3.56 -0.56
N VAL A 269 21.07 2.60 -0.25
CA VAL A 269 19.63 2.83 -0.25
C VAL A 269 19.36 3.66 1.00
N ASN A 270 18.96 4.92 0.82
CA ASN A 270 18.71 5.83 1.93
C ASN A 270 17.57 5.27 2.82
N ASP A 271 17.60 5.54 4.13
CA ASP A 271 16.60 5.06 5.10
C ASP A 271 15.16 5.41 4.69
N SER A 272 14.99 6.51 3.94
CA SER A 272 13.70 6.97 3.40
C SER A 272 13.05 6.03 2.37
N ILE A 273 13.83 5.17 1.72
CA ILE A 273 13.34 4.23 0.72
C ILE A 273 13.07 2.86 1.36
N ALA A 274 13.90 2.47 2.34
CA ALA A 274 13.71 1.26 3.14
C ALA A 274 12.48 1.34 4.08
N SER A 275 11.98 2.54 4.36
CA SER A 275 10.86 2.78 5.27
C SER A 275 9.46 2.66 4.66
N GLN A 276 9.34 2.48 3.33
CA GLN A 276 8.05 2.65 2.62
C GLN A 276 7.34 1.35 2.25
N TYR A 277 7.88 0.17 2.59
CA TYR A 277 7.18 -1.10 2.37
C TYR A 277 7.19 -1.96 3.63
N SER A 278 6.03 -2.08 4.28
CA SER A 278 5.75 -3.08 5.31
C SER A 278 4.73 -4.06 4.75
N GLU A 279 4.90 -5.39 4.85
CA GLU A 279 3.89 -6.37 4.36
C GLU A 279 2.60 -6.40 5.20
N GLY A 280 1.90 -5.27 5.32
CA GLY A 280 0.83 -5.05 6.27
C GLY A 280 1.30 -5.02 7.73
N CYS A 281 0.35 -5.12 8.66
CA CYS A 281 0.59 -5.15 10.09
C CYS A 281 -0.63 -5.70 10.82
N PHE A 282 -0.49 -6.02 12.10
CA PHE A 282 -1.65 -6.39 12.91
C PHE A 282 -1.50 -5.94 14.35
N GLY A 283 -2.64 -5.71 15.01
CA GLY A 283 -2.69 -5.35 16.41
C GLY A 283 -4.04 -5.67 17.07
N THR A 284 -4.01 -5.89 18.38
CA THR A 284 -5.22 -6.14 19.18
C THR A 284 -5.21 -5.28 20.43
N TRP A 285 -6.41 -4.89 20.88
CA TRP A 285 -6.59 -4.15 22.12
C TRP A 285 -6.27 -5.00 23.35
N ASP A 286 -5.55 -4.40 24.28
CA ASP A 286 -5.34 -4.92 25.62
C ASP A 286 -6.19 -4.11 26.64
N PRO A 287 -7.11 -4.77 27.37
CA PRO A 287 -8.00 -4.09 28.31
C PRO A 287 -7.29 -3.53 29.56
N LYS A 288 -6.16 -4.11 29.98
CA LYS A 288 -5.44 -3.72 31.20
C LYS A 288 -4.69 -2.41 30.97
N VAL A 289 -3.97 -2.30 29.85
CA VAL A 289 -3.18 -1.09 29.52
C VAL A 289 -3.95 -0.07 28.69
N LYS A 290 -5.18 -0.41 28.26
CA LYS A 290 -6.05 0.44 27.42
C LYS A 290 -5.31 0.97 26.19
N GLY A 291 -4.73 0.05 25.43
CA GLY A 291 -4.03 0.38 24.20
C GLY A 291 -3.98 -0.80 23.24
N LEU A 292 -3.51 -0.53 22.03
CA LEU A 292 -3.30 -1.51 20.98
C LEU A 292 -1.89 -2.07 21.08
N VAL A 293 -1.75 -3.38 21.28
CA VAL A 293 -0.49 -4.09 21.08
C VAL A 293 -0.41 -4.47 19.61
N ALA A 294 0.56 -3.91 18.89
CA ALA A 294 0.68 -4.05 17.44
C ALA A 294 2.11 -4.42 17.02
N THR A 295 2.24 -4.98 15.82
CA THR A 295 3.56 -5.27 15.24
C THR A 295 4.36 -4.00 14.96
N ILE A 296 5.68 -4.08 15.13
CA ILE A 296 6.63 -3.01 14.80
C ILE A 296 6.78 -2.81 13.27
N THR A 297 7.41 -1.72 12.87
CA THR A 297 7.78 -1.50 11.46
C THR A 297 8.93 -2.39 11.01
N GLY A 298 8.86 -2.86 9.76
CA GLY A 298 9.94 -3.58 9.09
C GLY A 298 11.14 -2.69 8.68
N SER A 299 11.02 -1.37 8.80
CA SER A 299 12.05 -0.43 8.36
C SER A 299 13.30 -0.45 9.22
N ALA A 300 13.17 -0.79 10.51
CA ALA A 300 14.32 -0.91 11.43
C ALA A 300 15.05 -2.24 11.25
N ARG A 301 14.31 -3.32 10.96
CA ARG A 301 14.82 -4.64 10.59
C ARG A 301 13.70 -5.46 9.95
N PRO A 302 14.04 -6.47 9.15
CA PRO A 302 13.06 -7.47 8.72
C PRO A 302 12.33 -8.10 9.92
N VAL A 303 11.02 -8.28 9.79
CA VAL A 303 10.15 -8.92 10.78
C VAL A 303 9.41 -10.06 10.11
N ASP A 304 9.67 -11.29 10.54
CA ASP A 304 8.87 -12.44 10.16
C ASP A 304 7.55 -12.40 10.94
N LYS A 305 6.48 -11.92 10.29
CA LYS A 305 5.15 -11.82 10.89
C LYS A 305 4.54 -13.18 11.26
N GLY A 306 5.02 -14.27 10.63
CA GLY A 306 4.66 -15.64 10.97
C GLY A 306 5.28 -16.12 12.28
N ASN A 307 6.32 -15.43 12.78
CA ASN A 307 7.12 -15.85 13.93
C ASN A 307 7.60 -14.66 14.77
N ILE A 308 6.67 -13.81 15.19
CA ILE A 308 6.99 -12.61 15.99
C ILE A 308 7.37 -12.96 17.44
N THR A 309 8.21 -12.12 18.03
CA THR A 309 8.66 -12.17 19.43
C THR A 309 8.12 -10.98 20.23
N ASP A 310 8.43 -10.89 21.52
CA ASP A 310 8.09 -9.71 22.32
C ASP A 310 8.72 -8.44 21.73
N ASP A 311 9.95 -8.47 21.23
CA ASP A 311 10.62 -7.30 20.64
C ASP A 311 10.03 -6.88 19.29
N ASP A 312 9.14 -7.68 18.70
CA ASP A 312 8.38 -7.35 17.49
C ASP A 312 7.05 -6.63 17.77
N LEU A 313 6.78 -6.31 19.04
CA LEU A 313 5.52 -5.68 19.48
C LEU A 313 5.75 -4.29 20.10
N ALA A 314 4.94 -3.33 19.67
CA ALA A 314 4.85 -2.00 20.22
C ALA A 314 3.47 -1.76 20.87
N LEU A 315 3.43 -0.89 21.88
CA LEU A 315 2.18 -0.46 22.53
C LEU A 315 1.79 0.93 22.05
N ILE A 316 0.67 1.01 21.33
CA ILE A 316 0.05 2.24 20.87
C ILE A 316 -1.08 2.60 21.83
N VAL A 317 -1.10 3.83 22.32
CA VAL A 317 -2.08 4.30 23.32
C VAL A 317 -2.92 5.47 22.82
N GLY A 318 -2.68 5.93 21.59
CA GLY A 318 -3.37 7.07 21.01
C GLY A 318 -2.83 7.46 19.66
N VAL A 319 -3.42 8.50 19.09
CA VAL A 319 -2.92 9.23 17.93
C VAL A 319 -2.49 10.60 18.42
N ARG A 320 -1.40 11.13 17.87
CA ARG A 320 -0.95 12.48 18.23
C ARG A 320 -2.04 13.50 17.91
N PRO A 321 -2.17 14.57 18.69
CA PRO A 321 -3.15 15.62 18.41
C PRO A 321 -3.01 16.28 17.04
N ASP A 322 -1.79 16.30 16.48
CA ASP A 322 -1.50 16.82 15.15
C ASP A 322 -1.75 15.81 14.01
N GLY A 323 -2.11 14.56 14.33
CA GLY A 323 -2.32 13.48 13.36
C GLY A 323 -1.05 12.94 12.70
N ALA A 324 0.13 13.49 13.03
CA ALA A 324 1.38 13.16 12.33
C ALA A 324 1.94 11.78 12.68
N GLY A 325 1.34 11.07 13.64
CA GLY A 325 1.79 9.75 14.06
C GLY A 325 1.05 9.22 15.30
N ALA A 326 1.25 7.94 15.60
CA ALA A 326 0.76 7.30 16.81
C ALA A 326 1.47 7.80 18.09
N GLN A 327 0.78 7.74 19.22
CA GLN A 327 1.34 7.87 20.56
C GLN A 327 1.64 6.48 21.13
N VAL A 328 2.87 6.26 21.57
CA VAL A 328 3.34 4.95 22.04
C VAL A 328 3.88 5.03 23.46
N ARG A 329 3.80 3.92 24.20
CA ARG A 329 4.50 3.76 25.48
C ARG A 329 5.57 2.68 25.34
N HIS A 330 6.79 3.02 25.74
CA HIS A 330 7.87 2.04 25.78
C HIS A 330 7.68 1.07 26.95
N VAL A 331 8.24 -0.12 26.80
CA VAL A 331 8.28 -1.17 27.80
C VAL A 331 9.71 -1.32 28.32
N ASP A 332 9.87 -1.38 29.64
CA ASP A 332 11.18 -1.58 30.23
C ASP A 332 11.81 -2.91 29.81
N GLY A 333 13.11 -2.86 29.48
CA GLY A 333 13.88 -4.04 29.07
C GLY A 333 13.68 -4.50 27.61
N LYS A 334 12.74 -3.91 26.86
CA LYS A 334 12.54 -4.19 25.42
C LYS A 334 13.37 -3.28 24.53
N ARG A 335 13.59 -3.70 23.28
CA ARG A 335 14.26 -2.88 22.26
C ARG A 335 13.48 -1.59 21.92
N ASN A 336 12.16 -1.66 22.00
CA ASN A 336 11.23 -0.56 21.74
C ASN A 336 11.40 0.05 20.33
N ASP A 337 11.36 -0.81 19.31
CA ASP A 337 11.27 -0.30 17.94
C ASP A 337 9.96 0.43 17.70
N LYS A 338 9.98 1.31 16.68
CA LYS A 338 8.80 2.05 16.26
C LYS A 338 7.68 1.07 15.86
N PRO A 339 6.41 1.42 16.13
CA PRO A 339 5.28 0.62 15.64
C PRO A 339 5.24 0.62 14.10
N SER A 340 4.36 -0.19 13.51
CA SER A 340 4.09 -0.17 12.07
C SER A 340 3.89 1.26 11.54
N SER A 341 4.28 1.49 10.29
CA SER A 341 4.00 2.75 9.57
C SER A 341 2.49 3.04 9.47
N GLU A 342 1.66 2.00 9.59
CA GLU A 342 0.20 2.02 9.60
C GLU A 342 -0.39 2.04 11.03
N ALA A 343 0.41 2.36 12.04
CA ALA A 343 -0.06 2.43 13.42
C ALA A 343 -1.22 3.43 13.63
N VAL A 344 -1.23 4.52 12.86
CA VAL A 344 -2.26 5.56 13.00
C VAL A 344 -3.61 5.07 12.51
N GLU A 345 -3.70 4.46 11.32
CA GLU A 345 -4.98 3.94 10.81
C GLU A 345 -5.56 2.89 11.76
N MET A 346 -4.72 2.03 12.34
CA MET A 346 -5.15 1.04 13.30
C MET A 346 -5.76 1.68 14.54
N MET A 347 -5.14 2.71 15.11
CA MET A 347 -5.64 3.35 16.32
C MET A 347 -6.82 4.29 16.04
N ASP A 348 -6.75 5.10 14.98
CA ASP A 348 -7.73 6.15 14.68
C ASP A 348 -9.09 5.61 14.20
N LEU A 349 -9.12 4.38 13.66
CA LEU A 349 -10.37 3.75 13.22
C LEU A 349 -11.36 3.52 14.36
N ASP A 350 -10.91 3.49 15.62
CA ASP A 350 -11.79 3.32 16.78
C ASP A 350 -12.58 4.58 17.10
N GLY A 351 -12.10 5.76 16.69
CA GLY A 351 -12.69 7.06 17.04
C GLY A 351 -14.20 7.19 16.77
N PRO A 352 -14.72 6.78 15.59
CA PRO A 352 -16.15 6.84 15.28
C PRO A 352 -16.95 5.63 15.81
N LEU A 353 -16.29 4.61 16.38
CA LEU A 353 -16.94 3.36 16.76
C LEU A 353 -17.42 3.39 18.22
N PRO A 354 -18.48 2.63 18.56
CA PRO A 354 -18.92 2.48 19.94
C PRO A 354 -17.86 1.86 20.85
N TRP A 355 -17.88 2.29 22.11
CA TRP A 355 -17.19 1.62 23.20
C TRP A 355 -18.16 0.67 23.90
N ILE A 356 -17.66 -0.48 24.33
CA ILE A 356 -18.43 -1.54 24.98
C ILE A 356 -17.77 -1.93 26.30
N GLU A 357 -18.59 -2.37 27.26
CA GLU A 357 -18.09 -3.05 28.44
C GLU A 357 -17.82 -4.52 28.12
N ILE A 358 -16.64 -5.01 28.46
CA ILE A 358 -16.29 -6.43 28.37
C ILE A 358 -15.88 -6.98 29.73
N GLN A 359 -16.03 -8.30 29.87
CA GLN A 359 -15.43 -9.07 30.95
C GLN A 359 -14.45 -10.07 30.33
N SER A 360 -13.14 -9.81 30.46
CA SER A 360 -12.09 -10.70 29.97
C SER A 360 -11.35 -11.31 31.16
N GLY A 361 -11.71 -12.53 31.54
CA GLY A 361 -11.22 -13.15 32.77
C GLY A 361 -11.69 -12.35 33.99
N GLU A 362 -10.75 -11.87 34.81
CA GLU A 362 -11.04 -11.02 35.97
C GLU A 362 -11.13 -9.52 35.62
N VAL A 363 -10.75 -9.12 34.41
CA VAL A 363 -10.71 -7.72 34.01
C VAL A 363 -12.07 -7.28 33.46
N LYS A 364 -12.71 -6.32 34.16
CA LYS A 364 -13.81 -5.53 33.62
C LYS A 364 -13.25 -4.23 33.02
N ALA A 365 -13.52 -3.98 31.75
CA ALA A 365 -13.00 -2.79 31.07
C ALA A 365 -13.98 -2.26 30.02
N GLU A 366 -13.87 -0.95 29.77
CA GLU A 366 -14.46 -0.28 28.62
C GLU A 366 -13.43 -0.25 27.49
N VAL A 367 -13.78 -0.80 26.33
CA VAL A 367 -12.90 -1.01 25.15
C VAL A 367 -13.67 -0.64 23.88
N PRO A 368 -13.00 -0.33 22.76
CA PRO A 368 -13.73 -0.16 21.50
C PRO A 368 -14.30 -1.51 21.05
N VAL A 369 -15.42 -1.46 20.32
CA VAL A 369 -16.05 -2.65 19.72
C VAL A 369 -15.09 -3.44 18.83
N ALA A 370 -14.16 -2.76 18.16
CA ALA A 370 -13.10 -3.34 17.36
C ALA A 370 -11.98 -3.87 18.27
N ARG A 371 -11.83 -5.20 18.35
CA ARG A 371 -10.81 -5.85 19.16
C ARG A 371 -9.48 -5.93 18.44
N SER A 372 -9.47 -6.63 17.31
CA SER A 372 -8.25 -6.95 16.56
C SER A 372 -8.36 -6.45 15.13
N LYS A 373 -7.22 -6.01 14.60
CA LYS A 373 -7.10 -5.27 13.34
C LYS A 373 -5.95 -5.87 12.55
N LEU A 374 -6.21 -6.23 11.31
CA LEU A 374 -5.26 -6.87 10.41
C LEU A 374 -5.23 -6.12 9.08
N HIS A 375 -4.08 -5.56 8.75
CA HIS A 375 -3.77 -5.06 7.42
C HIS A 375 -2.91 -6.11 6.72
N GLY A 376 -3.30 -6.56 5.52
CA GLY A 376 -2.49 -7.46 4.70
C GLY A 376 -2.48 -7.11 3.22
N HIS A 377 -1.40 -7.43 2.53
CA HIS A 377 -1.24 -7.23 1.09
C HIS A 377 -1.90 -8.35 0.28
N ARG A 378 -3.17 -8.61 0.57
CA ARG A 378 -4.02 -9.65 -0.01
C ARG A 378 -5.33 -9.06 -0.45
N GLY A 379 -6.03 -9.72 -1.37
CA GLY A 379 -7.43 -9.45 -1.65
C GLY A 379 -8.36 -10.44 -0.95
N VAL A 380 -9.65 -10.26 -1.20
CA VAL A 380 -10.69 -11.21 -0.80
C VAL A 380 -11.41 -11.63 -2.07
N LYS A 381 -11.42 -12.92 -2.36
CA LYS A 381 -12.07 -13.46 -3.56
C LYS A 381 -13.57 -13.67 -3.34
N ALA A 382 -13.94 -14.14 -2.16
CA ALA A 382 -15.33 -14.30 -1.77
C ALA A 382 -15.52 -14.29 -0.24
N PHE A 383 -16.72 -13.95 0.22
CA PHE A 383 -17.09 -14.00 1.64
C PHE A 383 -18.57 -14.38 1.86
N ASN A 384 -18.88 -14.94 3.03
CA ASN A 384 -20.24 -15.23 3.47
C ASN A 384 -20.88 -13.97 4.09
N PRO A 385 -21.91 -13.36 3.46
CA PRO A 385 -22.50 -12.11 3.94
C PRO A 385 -23.27 -12.25 5.26
N ASP A 386 -23.64 -13.48 5.66
CA ASP A 386 -24.32 -13.75 6.93
C ASP A 386 -23.36 -13.76 8.13
N LEU A 387 -22.04 -13.75 7.89
CA LEU A 387 -21.00 -13.83 8.92
C LEU A 387 -19.98 -12.69 8.84
N VAL A 388 -19.77 -12.14 7.64
CA VAL A 388 -18.76 -11.13 7.33
C VAL A 388 -19.38 -9.94 6.59
N GLU A 389 -18.98 -8.72 6.92
CA GLU A 389 -19.37 -7.51 6.19
C GLU A 389 -18.21 -6.98 5.35
N TYR A 390 -18.47 -6.73 4.06
CA TYR A 390 -17.63 -5.87 3.24
C TYR A 390 -18.09 -4.42 3.38
N VAL A 391 -17.16 -3.52 3.68
CA VAL A 391 -17.40 -2.09 3.88
C VAL A 391 -16.66 -1.31 2.80
N PRO A 392 -17.35 -0.70 1.82
CA PRO A 392 -16.68 -0.03 0.72
C PRO A 392 -16.03 1.30 1.16
N LEU A 393 -14.86 1.58 0.59
CA LEU A 393 -14.23 2.92 0.60
C LEU A 393 -15.10 3.96 -0.12
N ASP A 394 -14.77 5.24 0.07
CA ASP A 394 -15.38 6.31 -0.71
C ASP A 394 -15.01 6.19 -2.19
N PRO A 395 -15.90 6.59 -3.13
CA PRO A 395 -15.70 6.38 -4.55
C PRO A 395 -14.33 6.78 -5.12
N PRO A 396 -13.72 7.93 -4.75
CA PRO A 396 -12.43 8.33 -5.31
C PRO A 396 -11.28 7.33 -5.10
N TYR A 397 -11.31 6.54 -4.02
CA TYR A 397 -10.26 5.56 -3.70
C TYR A 397 -10.17 4.40 -4.70
N TYR A 398 -11.22 4.16 -5.51
CA TYR A 398 -11.21 3.13 -6.56
C TYR A 398 -10.67 3.64 -7.90
N HIS A 399 -10.48 4.95 -8.04
CA HIS A 399 -10.01 5.59 -9.26
C HIS A 399 -8.60 6.13 -9.08
N TYR A 400 -8.39 6.86 -7.99
CA TYR A 400 -7.14 7.52 -7.66
C TYR A 400 -6.63 6.94 -6.35
N LEU A 401 -5.77 5.94 -6.49
CA LEU A 401 -5.27 5.12 -5.39
C LEU A 401 -4.38 5.95 -4.45
N VAL A 402 -4.36 5.55 -3.18
CA VAL A 402 -3.53 6.18 -2.15
C VAL A 402 -2.46 5.20 -1.68
N SER A 403 -1.31 5.74 -1.27
CA SER A 403 -0.16 4.95 -0.84
C SER A 403 -0.23 4.59 0.66
N CYS A 404 0.48 3.52 1.02
CA CYS A 404 0.70 3.07 2.40
C CYS A 404 1.17 4.20 3.33
N ALA A 405 0.75 4.13 4.61
CA ALA A 405 1.23 4.98 5.70
C ALA A 405 1.00 6.49 5.52
N THR A 406 0.01 6.86 4.70
CA THR A 406 -0.41 8.25 4.48
C THR A 406 -1.63 8.62 5.32
N GLU A 407 -1.81 9.91 5.57
CA GLU A 407 -3.04 10.44 6.17
C GLU A 407 -4.28 10.12 5.33
N ALA A 408 -4.14 10.07 4.01
CA ALA A 408 -5.25 9.72 3.12
C ALA A 408 -5.68 8.27 3.29
N GLN A 409 -4.75 7.31 3.39
CA GLN A 409 -5.08 5.91 3.68
C GLN A 409 -5.83 5.78 5.02
N ALA A 410 -5.30 6.40 6.09
CA ALA A 410 -5.94 6.35 7.40
C ALA A 410 -7.35 6.96 7.39
N LYS A 411 -7.54 8.09 6.71
CA LYS A 411 -8.86 8.71 6.52
C LYS A 411 -9.82 7.81 5.73
N GLY A 412 -9.35 7.17 4.66
CA GLY A 412 -10.15 6.27 3.84
C GLY A 412 -10.66 5.06 4.62
N ILE A 413 -9.78 4.42 5.38
CA ILE A 413 -10.10 3.28 6.25
C ILE A 413 -11.09 3.68 7.34
N LYS A 414 -10.81 4.77 8.06
CA LYS A 414 -11.71 5.32 9.09
C LYS A 414 -13.07 5.68 8.50
N GLY A 415 -13.07 6.32 7.32
CA GLY A 415 -14.28 6.67 6.59
C GLY A 415 -15.13 5.44 6.27
N ALA A 416 -14.52 4.38 5.75
CA ALA A 416 -15.20 3.12 5.49
C ALA A 416 -15.79 2.52 6.78
N PHE A 417 -14.96 2.21 7.78
CA PHE A 417 -15.43 1.53 8.99
C PHE A 417 -16.38 2.36 9.84
N SER A 418 -16.36 3.70 9.74
CA SER A 418 -17.39 4.55 10.37
C SER A 418 -18.81 4.36 9.82
N ARG A 419 -18.97 3.56 8.75
CA ARG A 419 -20.25 3.16 8.16
C ARG A 419 -20.55 1.67 8.26
N SER A 420 -19.70 0.90 8.94
CA SER A 420 -19.91 -0.54 9.13
C SER A 420 -21.11 -0.79 10.05
N GLU A 421 -22.10 -1.54 9.56
CA GLU A 421 -23.24 -1.94 10.39
C GLU A 421 -22.78 -2.84 11.54
N ILE A 422 -21.88 -3.79 11.27
CA ILE A 422 -21.38 -4.73 12.27
C ILE A 422 -20.69 -4.01 13.43
N LEU A 423 -19.90 -2.98 13.13
CA LEU A 423 -19.10 -2.27 14.13
C LEU A 423 -19.93 -1.18 14.83
N LEU A 424 -20.84 -0.50 14.14
CA LEU A 424 -21.73 0.50 14.76
C LEU A 424 -22.82 -0.13 15.63
N ASN A 425 -23.18 -1.38 15.37
CA ASN A 425 -24.16 -2.14 16.13
C ASN A 425 -23.50 -3.30 16.88
N PRO A 426 -23.10 -3.12 18.16
CA PRO A 426 -22.48 -4.19 18.94
C PRO A 426 -23.31 -5.47 19.04
N SER A 427 -24.64 -5.37 18.89
CA SER A 427 -25.56 -6.50 18.94
C SER A 427 -25.70 -7.27 17.63
N ASP A 428 -25.13 -6.77 16.53
CA ASP A 428 -25.11 -7.50 15.25
C ASP A 428 -24.39 -8.86 15.44
N PRO A 429 -25.00 -9.98 14.98
CA PRO A 429 -24.44 -11.31 15.19
C PRO A 429 -23.15 -11.56 14.41
N ARG A 430 -22.93 -10.87 13.30
CA ARG A 430 -21.69 -10.98 12.51
C ARG A 430 -20.54 -10.37 13.30
N LYS A 431 -19.32 -10.87 13.07
CA LYS A 431 -18.16 -10.54 13.94
C LYS A 431 -16.95 -10.00 13.19
N ILE A 432 -16.96 -10.06 11.86
CA ILE A 432 -15.84 -9.68 11.01
C ILE A 432 -16.32 -8.64 10.01
N ALA A 433 -15.59 -7.53 9.89
CA ALA A 433 -15.77 -6.54 8.85
C ALA A 433 -14.45 -6.34 8.10
N PHE A 434 -14.50 -6.06 6.81
CA PHE A 434 -13.31 -5.76 6.03
C PHE A 434 -13.54 -4.71 4.94
N THR A 435 -12.46 -4.09 4.50
CA THR A 435 -12.41 -3.26 3.30
C THR A 435 -11.18 -3.63 2.46
N VAL A 436 -11.17 -3.23 1.19
CA VAL A 436 -10.08 -3.48 0.25
C VAL A 436 -9.57 -2.14 -0.26
N LEU A 437 -8.27 -1.91 -0.12
CA LEU A 437 -7.52 -0.79 -0.67
C LEU A 437 -6.96 -1.23 -2.04
N PRO A 438 -7.56 -0.79 -3.17
CA PRO A 438 -7.10 -1.24 -4.48
C PRO A 438 -5.64 -0.85 -4.73
N GLY A 439 -4.89 -1.72 -5.39
CA GLY A 439 -3.43 -1.60 -5.60
C GLY A 439 -2.58 -1.93 -4.37
N HIS A 440 -3.17 -2.11 -3.20
CA HIS A 440 -2.44 -2.28 -1.94
C HIS A 440 -2.78 -3.61 -1.23
N GLY A 441 -4.01 -3.77 -0.75
CA GLY A 441 -4.37 -4.90 0.09
C GLY A 441 -5.74 -4.76 0.76
N LEU A 442 -5.90 -5.37 1.92
CA LEU A 442 -7.14 -5.39 2.70
C LEU A 442 -6.88 -4.97 4.14
N VAL A 443 -7.92 -4.44 4.77
CA VAL A 443 -7.98 -4.21 6.22
C VAL A 443 -9.18 -4.96 6.78
N MET A 444 -8.95 -5.74 7.84
CA MET A 444 -9.94 -6.56 8.54
C MET A 444 -10.03 -6.21 10.01
N ILE A 445 -11.24 -6.25 10.54
CA ILE A 445 -11.58 -5.97 11.93
C ILE A 445 -12.39 -7.14 12.47
N GLU A 446 -12.03 -7.64 13.66
CA GLU A 446 -12.88 -8.54 14.43
C GLU A 446 -13.38 -7.87 15.71
N LYS A 447 -14.62 -8.20 16.08
CA LYS A 447 -15.21 -7.81 17.36
C LYS A 447 -14.71 -8.68 18.52
N TRP A 448 -14.95 -8.22 19.73
CA TRP A 448 -14.85 -9.04 20.92
C TRP A 448 -15.84 -10.20 20.86
N GLU A 449 -15.37 -11.40 21.23
CA GLU A 449 -16.16 -12.61 21.29
C GLU A 449 -15.68 -13.50 22.45
N ASP A 450 -16.63 -13.95 23.26
CA ASP A 450 -16.34 -14.75 24.45
C ASP A 450 -15.70 -16.08 24.07
N GLY A 451 -14.67 -16.48 24.81
CA GLY A 451 -13.94 -17.73 24.57
C GLY A 451 -13.05 -17.73 23.32
N LYS A 452 -12.98 -16.64 22.55
CA LYS A 452 -12.09 -16.50 21.40
C LYS A 452 -10.82 -15.74 21.77
N VAL A 453 -9.67 -16.22 21.31
CA VAL A 453 -8.41 -15.45 21.38
C VAL A 453 -8.36 -14.41 20.26
N PRO A 454 -7.54 -13.35 20.37
CA PRO A 454 -7.35 -12.38 19.30
C PRO A 454 -7.03 -13.03 17.96
N PHE A 455 -7.61 -12.51 16.88
CA PHE A 455 -7.54 -12.94 15.48
C PHE A 455 -8.16 -14.31 15.18
N GLN A 456 -8.72 -14.99 16.19
CA GLN A 456 -9.27 -16.33 16.00
C GLN A 456 -10.45 -16.36 15.03
N LEU A 457 -11.28 -15.32 15.03
CA LEU A 457 -12.43 -15.27 14.14
C LEU A 457 -11.97 -15.23 12.68
N PHE A 458 -10.86 -14.56 12.39
CA PHE A 458 -10.32 -14.49 11.04
C PHE A 458 -9.89 -15.85 10.52
N TRP A 459 -9.04 -16.57 11.26
CA TRP A 459 -8.56 -17.86 10.76
C TRP A 459 -9.63 -18.96 10.83
N ASP A 460 -10.58 -18.89 11.76
CA ASP A 460 -11.75 -19.77 11.76
C ASP A 460 -12.59 -19.55 10.48
N ALA A 461 -12.81 -18.29 10.07
CA ALA A 461 -13.53 -17.95 8.84
C ALA A 461 -12.77 -18.32 7.55
N MET A 462 -11.43 -18.24 7.59
CA MET A 462 -10.60 -18.75 6.49
C MET A 462 -10.70 -20.27 6.37
N ASP A 463 -10.63 -20.99 7.50
CA ASP A 463 -10.67 -22.45 7.52
C ASP A 463 -12.04 -23.01 7.11
N SER A 464 -13.13 -22.33 7.46
CA SER A 464 -14.49 -22.72 7.06
C SER A 464 -14.81 -22.37 5.60
N GLY A 465 -14.00 -21.52 4.97
CA GLY A 465 -14.30 -20.93 3.66
C GLY A 465 -15.34 -19.81 3.70
N ASP A 466 -15.73 -19.32 4.88
CA ASP A 466 -16.61 -18.15 5.00
C ASP A 466 -15.90 -16.86 4.58
N LEU A 467 -14.57 -16.84 4.58
CA LEU A 467 -13.74 -15.76 4.06
C LEU A 467 -12.57 -16.33 3.24
N GLU A 468 -12.59 -16.10 1.93
CA GLU A 468 -11.55 -16.61 1.03
C GLU A 468 -10.57 -15.49 0.68
N ILE A 469 -9.44 -15.48 1.37
CA ILE A 469 -8.31 -14.58 1.12
C ILE A 469 -7.60 -15.02 -0.16
N ASP A 470 -7.22 -14.06 -1.00
CA ASP A 470 -6.58 -14.30 -2.29
C ASP A 470 -5.27 -13.51 -2.42
N PRO A 471 -4.22 -14.05 -3.06
CA PRO A 471 -3.03 -13.29 -3.39
C PRO A 471 -3.30 -12.08 -4.30
N HIS A 472 -4.31 -12.17 -5.16
CA HIS A 472 -4.71 -11.11 -6.08
C HIS A 472 -5.33 -9.93 -5.34
N VAL A 473 -4.84 -8.73 -5.66
CA VAL A 473 -5.37 -7.47 -5.13
C VAL A 473 -5.98 -6.68 -6.29
N PRO A 474 -7.26 -6.27 -6.21
CA PRO A 474 -7.88 -5.42 -7.23
C PRO A 474 -7.10 -4.15 -7.49
N GLN A 475 -7.03 -3.70 -8.74
CA GLN A 475 -6.20 -2.55 -9.15
C GLN A 475 -7.02 -1.26 -9.39
N GLY A 476 -8.29 -1.25 -8.99
CA GLY A 476 -9.16 -0.10 -9.19
C GLY A 476 -10.61 -0.41 -8.78
N LYS A 477 -11.56 -0.10 -9.68
CA LYS A 477 -12.99 -0.35 -9.44
C LYS A 477 -13.25 -1.82 -9.16
N MET A 478 -13.94 -2.04 -8.05
CA MET A 478 -14.39 -3.36 -7.64
C MET A 478 -15.69 -3.29 -6.85
N SER A 479 -16.40 -4.40 -6.82
CA SER A 479 -17.59 -4.66 -6.02
C SER A 479 -17.60 -6.13 -5.61
N TYR A 480 -18.55 -6.50 -4.74
CA TYR A 480 -18.89 -7.89 -4.53
C TYR A 480 -20.34 -8.13 -4.95
N GLU A 481 -20.57 -9.22 -5.66
CA GLU A 481 -21.89 -9.60 -6.17
C GLU A 481 -22.31 -10.97 -5.63
N PRO A 482 -23.61 -11.22 -5.40
CA PRO A 482 -24.08 -12.54 -4.96
C PRO A 482 -23.74 -13.64 -5.98
N GLY A 483 -23.09 -14.69 -5.50
CA GLY A 483 -22.80 -15.92 -6.25
C GLY A 483 -23.88 -17.00 -6.06
N PRO A 484 -23.83 -18.09 -6.85
CA PRO A 484 -24.78 -19.20 -6.76
C PRO A 484 -24.66 -20.02 -5.47
N ASP A 485 -23.56 -19.86 -4.73
CA ASP A 485 -23.26 -20.51 -3.44
C ASP A 485 -23.75 -19.70 -2.24
N GLY A 486 -24.44 -18.57 -2.46
CA GLY A 486 -24.89 -17.66 -1.41
C GLY A 486 -23.80 -16.75 -0.85
N ARG A 487 -22.55 -16.89 -1.32
CA ARG A 487 -21.44 -16.02 -0.96
C ARG A 487 -21.41 -14.80 -1.88
N MET A 488 -20.72 -13.76 -1.44
CA MET A 488 -20.45 -12.56 -2.22
C MET A 488 -19.09 -12.72 -2.91
N HIS A 489 -19.03 -12.61 -4.24
CA HIS A 489 -17.82 -12.83 -5.05
C HIS A 489 -17.30 -11.53 -5.63
N LEU A 490 -15.98 -11.38 -5.64
CA LEU A 490 -15.31 -10.22 -6.21
C LEU A 490 -15.67 -10.04 -7.69
N LYS A 491 -16.00 -8.80 -8.05
CA LYS A 491 -16.09 -8.29 -9.42
C LYS A 491 -15.21 -7.07 -9.53
N GLU A 492 -14.40 -7.02 -10.57
CA GLU A 492 -13.47 -5.91 -10.76
C GLU A 492 -13.35 -5.54 -12.25
N GLU A 493 -12.97 -4.30 -12.47
CA GLU A 493 -12.51 -3.84 -13.77
C GLU A 493 -11.13 -4.44 -14.06
N GLN A 494 -11.03 -5.21 -15.14
CA GLN A 494 -9.77 -5.84 -15.51
C GLN A 494 -8.78 -4.79 -16.02
N VAL A 495 -7.54 -4.88 -15.54
CA VAL A 495 -6.45 -4.08 -16.11
C VAL A 495 -6.17 -4.60 -17.52
N PRO A 496 -6.13 -3.75 -18.55
CA PRO A 496 -5.73 -4.15 -19.90
C PRO A 496 -4.36 -4.82 -19.87
N MET A 497 -4.21 -5.96 -20.55
CA MET A 497 -2.96 -6.74 -20.67
C MET A 497 -2.56 -6.92 -22.11
#